data_AF-A0A960URV8-F1
#
_entry.id   AF-A0A960URV8-F1
#
_cell.length_a   1.000
_cell.length_b   1.000
_cell.length_c   1.000
_cell.angle_alpha   90.00
_cell.angle_beta   90.00
_cell.angle_gamma   90.00
#
_symmetry.space_group_name_H-M   'P 1'
#
loop_
_entity.id
_entity.type
_entity.pdbx_description
1 polymer ?
#
loop_
_entity_poly.entity_id
_entity_poly.type
_entity_poly.pdbx_seq_one_letter_code
_entity_poly.pdbx_strand_id
1 'polypeptide(L)'
;MVLAKRVGAILKESRESRKLSVRDVARETNMTPKYIEALEAEDYSQFPGETYATGFLRSYADYLNLDSDHILNLYRGIQIDQSQSP
;
A
#
# COMPACT_ATOMS: atom_id res chain seq x y z
N MET A 1 2.55 -21.94 9.83
CA MET A 1 2.28 -21.38 8.49
C MET A 1 2.15 -19.88 8.67
N VAL A 2 3.20 -19.12 8.35
CA VAL A 2 3.18 -17.66 8.49
C VAL A 2 2.36 -17.11 7.33
N LEU A 3 1.21 -16.49 7.63
CA LEU A 3 0.42 -15.80 6.63
C LEU A 3 1.20 -14.52 6.28
N ALA A 4 1.94 -14.50 5.18
CA ALA A 4 2.54 -13.26 4.69
C ALA A 4 1.40 -12.25 4.52
N LYS A 5 1.45 -11.12 5.26
CA LYS A 5 0.41 -10.10 5.13
C LYS A 5 0.45 -9.52 3.73
N ARG A 6 -0.71 -9.49 3.09
CA ARG A 6 -0.91 -8.92 1.76
C ARG A 6 -0.80 -7.40 1.80
N VAL A 7 -0.34 -6.77 0.72
CA VAL A 7 -0.07 -5.31 0.65
C VAL A 7 -1.32 -4.53 1.02
N GLY A 8 -2.47 -4.90 0.43
CA GLY A 8 -3.73 -4.21 0.69
C GLY A 8 -4.16 -4.26 2.16
N ALA A 9 -3.91 -5.39 2.83
CA ALA A 9 -4.21 -5.53 4.26
C ALA A 9 -3.32 -4.63 5.13
N ILE A 10 -2.02 -4.54 4.82
CA ILE A 10 -1.08 -3.67 5.53
C ILE A 10 -1.50 -2.20 5.42
N LEU A 11 -1.85 -1.75 4.21
CA LEU A 11 -2.30 -0.38 3.96
C LEU A 11 -3.58 -0.07 4.74
N LYS A 12 -4.58 -0.97 4.66
CA LYS A 12 -5.87 -0.80 5.34
C LYS A 12 -5.72 -0.74 6.86
N GLU A 13 -5.03 -1.71 7.45
CA GLU A 13 -4.79 -1.75 8.90
C GLU A 13 -4.04 -0.49 9.37
N SER A 14 -3.05 -0.03 8.60
CA SER A 14 -2.29 1.18 8.90
C SER A 14 -3.15 2.45 8.84
N ARG A 15 -4.05 2.56 7.85
CA ARG A 15 -5.04 3.66 7.79
C ARG A 15 -6.00 3.62 8.98
N GLU A 16 -6.54 2.45 9.28
CA GLU A 16 -7.56 2.28 10.34
C GLU A 16 -6.97 2.48 11.74
N SER A 17 -5.75 2.03 12.00
CA SER A 17 -5.05 2.29 13.26
C SER A 17 -4.81 3.78 13.54
N ARG A 18 -4.69 4.58 12.46
CA ARG A 18 -4.59 6.04 12.51
C ARG A 18 -5.96 6.74 12.52
N LYS A 19 -7.07 5.98 12.53
CA LYS A 19 -8.46 6.47 12.49
C LYS A 19 -8.75 7.36 11.28
N LEU A 20 -8.08 7.12 10.15
CA LEU A 20 -8.27 7.87 8.91
C LEU A 20 -9.36 7.22 8.06
N SER A 21 -10.25 8.03 7.48
CA SER A 21 -11.17 7.52 6.45
C SER A 21 -10.48 7.45 5.09
N VAL A 22 -11.01 6.66 4.16
CA VAL A 22 -10.56 6.66 2.76
C VAL A 22 -10.58 8.06 2.15
N ARG A 23 -11.58 8.88 2.52
CA ARG A 23 -11.73 10.26 2.03
C ARG A 23 -10.66 11.20 2.57
N ASP A 24 -10.22 10.99 3.82
CA ASP A 24 -9.12 11.76 4.40
C ASP A 24 -7.83 11.47 3.65
N VAL A 25 -7.49 10.19 3.48
CA VAL A 25 -6.30 9.80 2.70
C VAL A 25 -6.36 10.36 1.29
N ALA A 26 -7.47 10.15 0.58
CA ALA A 26 -7.68 10.64 -0.78
C ALA A 26 -7.43 12.15 -0.91
N ARG A 27 -7.89 12.94 0.06
CA ARG A 27 -7.67 14.39 0.11
C ARG A 27 -6.19 14.73 0.31
N GLU A 28 -5.52 14.09 1.27
CA GLU A 28 -4.13 14.41 1.60
C GLU A 28 -3.14 13.92 0.53
N THR A 29 -3.42 12.79 -0.14
CA THR A 29 -2.56 12.24 -1.21
C THR A 29 -2.91 12.74 -2.60
N ASN A 30 -3.95 13.58 -2.74
CA ASN A 30 -4.52 14.00 -4.03
C ASN A 30 -4.92 12.83 -4.94
N MET A 31 -5.36 11.72 -4.34
CA MET A 31 -5.84 10.54 -5.05
C MET A 31 -7.36 10.45 -5.03
N THR A 32 -7.96 9.87 -6.06
CA THR A 32 -9.39 9.53 -6.02
C THR A 32 -9.63 8.41 -5.00
N PRO A 33 -10.71 8.45 -4.18
CA PRO A 33 -11.06 7.36 -3.24
C PRO A 33 -11.05 5.97 -3.86
N LYS A 34 -11.51 5.84 -5.11
CA LYS A 34 -11.47 4.60 -5.89
C LYS A 34 -10.08 3.95 -5.93
N TYR A 35 -9.02 4.73 -6.06
CA TYR A 35 -7.66 4.18 -6.11
C TYR A 35 -7.17 3.74 -4.73
N ILE A 36 -7.55 4.44 -3.65
CA ILE A 36 -7.25 4.00 -2.28
C ILE A 36 -7.92 2.65 -1.99
N GLU A 37 -9.21 2.53 -2.32
CA GLU A 37 -9.97 1.28 -2.16
C GLU A 37 -9.38 0.14 -3.01
N ALA A 38 -8.99 0.44 -4.25
CA ALA A 38 -8.36 -0.54 -5.14
C ALA A 38 -6.99 -1.02 -4.60
N LEU A 39 -6.19 -0.12 -4.01
CA LEU A 39 -4.94 -0.50 -3.34
C LEU A 39 -5.18 -1.39 -2.11
N GLU A 40 -6.16 -1.05 -1.27
CA GLU A 40 -6.51 -1.86 -0.09
C GLU A 40 -7.11 -3.23 -0.44
N ALA A 41 -7.82 -3.31 -1.57
CA ALA A 41 -8.40 -4.55 -2.09
C ALA A 41 -7.43 -5.35 -2.99
N GLU A 42 -6.25 -4.80 -3.30
CA GLU A 42 -5.30 -5.35 -4.28
C GLU A 42 -5.93 -5.53 -5.69
N ASP A 43 -6.93 -4.72 -6.03
CA ASP A 43 -7.56 -4.70 -7.34
C ASP A 43 -6.80 -3.78 -8.30
N TYR A 44 -5.62 -4.24 -8.71
CA TYR A 44 -4.74 -3.48 -9.61
C TYR A 44 -5.31 -3.34 -11.04
N SER A 45 -6.40 -4.05 -11.38
CA SER A 45 -7.09 -3.92 -12.65
C SER A 45 -7.79 -2.56 -12.82
N GLN A 46 -8.04 -1.84 -11.72
CA GLN A 46 -8.65 -0.51 -11.74
C GLN A 46 -7.70 0.61 -12.21
N PHE A 47 -6.40 0.33 -12.31
CA PHE A 47 -5.39 1.31 -12.66
C PHE A 47 -5.15 1.31 -14.18
N PRO A 48 -4.89 2.48 -14.80
CA PRO A 48 -4.56 2.56 -16.23
C PRO A 48 -3.27 1.82 -16.62
N GLY A 49 -2.42 1.50 -15.65
CA GLY A 49 -1.20 0.73 -15.85
C GLY A 49 -0.38 0.59 -14.57
N GLU A 50 0.60 -0.31 -14.58
CA GLU A 50 1.43 -0.66 -13.43
C GLU A 50 2.20 0.54 -12.85
N THR A 51 2.66 1.47 -13.70
CA THR A 51 3.34 2.70 -13.27
C THR A 51 2.46 3.57 -12.36
N TYR A 52 1.15 3.64 -12.66
CA TYR A 52 0.20 4.35 -11.80
C TYR A 52 0.01 3.62 -10.48
N ALA A 53 -0.20 2.30 -10.53
CA ALA A 53 -0.38 1.49 -9.33
C ALA A 53 0.81 1.64 -8.38
N THR A 54 2.03 1.48 -8.87
CA THR A 54 3.27 1.59 -8.07
C THR A 54 3.53 3.01 -7.55
N GLY A 55 3.29 4.05 -8.35
CA GLY A 55 3.40 5.44 -7.90
C GLY A 55 2.43 5.76 -6.77
N PHE A 56 1.18 5.30 -6.89
CA PHE A 56 0.16 5.45 -5.85
C PHE A 56 0.42 4.58 -4.62
N LEU A 57 0.94 3.36 -4.80
CA LEU A 57 1.38 2.49 -3.72
C LEU A 57 2.43 3.19 -2.84
N ARG A 58 3.43 3.80 -3.48
CA ARG A 58 4.49 4.57 -2.81
C ARG A 58 3.93 5.77 -2.07
N SER A 59 3.16 6.61 -2.76
CA SER A 59 2.57 7.81 -2.15
C SER A 59 1.70 7.47 -0.94
N TYR A 60 0.92 6.40 -1.02
CA TYR A 60 0.06 5.98 0.08
C TYR A 60 0.86 5.39 1.25
N ALA A 61 1.88 4.57 0.97
CA ALA A 61 2.78 4.04 2.00
C ALA A 61 3.53 5.17 2.73
N ASP A 62 4.08 6.14 2.00
CA ASP A 62 4.77 7.30 2.56
C ASP A 62 3.84 8.13 3.45
N TYR A 63 2.61 8.39 3.00
CA TYR A 63 1.60 9.10 3.79
C TYR A 63 1.24 8.37 5.10
N LEU A 64 1.22 7.04 5.07
CA LEU A 64 1.01 6.19 6.25
C LEU A 64 2.27 5.98 7.08
N ASN A 65 3.38 6.70 6.80
CA ASN A 65 4.72 6.48 7.35
C ASN A 65 5.13 5.00 7.39
N LEU A 66 4.82 4.26 6.32
CA LEU A 66 5.32 2.92 6.08
C LEU A 66 6.60 3.00 5.25
N ASP A 67 7.41 1.94 5.28
CA ASP A 67 8.52 1.79 4.34
C ASP A 67 7.96 1.50 2.94
N SER A 68 7.94 2.52 2.08
CA SER A 68 7.39 2.40 0.73
C SER A 68 8.18 1.46 -0.17
N ASP A 69 9.48 1.31 0.04
CA ASP A 69 10.28 0.34 -0.71
C ASP A 69 9.95 -1.09 -0.26
N HIS A 70 9.75 -1.33 1.04
CA HIS A 70 9.24 -2.61 1.51
C HIS A 70 7.87 -2.95 0.92
N ILE A 71 6.93 -1.99 0.92
CA ILE A 71 5.59 -2.18 0.36
C ILE A 71 5.66 -2.46 -1.16
N LEU A 72 6.52 -1.76 -1.90
CA LEU A 72 6.75 -2.02 -3.32
C LEU A 72 7.39 -3.39 -3.59
N ASN A 73 8.29 -3.85 -2.74
CA ASN A 73 8.91 -5.16 -2.85
C ASN A 73 7.87 -6.27 -2.61
N LEU A 74 7.01 -6.12 -1.60
CA LEU A 74 5.88 -7.03 -1.38
C LEU A 74 4.95 -7.07 -2.59
N TYR A 75 4.60 -5.91 -3.17
CA TYR A 75 3.79 -5.84 -4.39
C TYR A 75 4.42 -6.58 -5.57
N ARG A 76 5.74 -6.44 -5.77
CA ARG A 76 6.50 -7.12 -6.84
C ARG A 76 6.74 -8.61 -6.56
N GLY A 77 6.33 -9.12 -5.39
CA GLY A 77 6.66 -10.48 -4.95
C GLY A 77 8.15 -10.67 -4.63
N ILE A 78 8.91 -9.58 -4.46
CA ILE A 78 10.30 -9.60 -4.05
C ILE A 78 10.31 -9.81 -2.53
N GLN A 79 10.53 -11.06 -2.11
CA GLN A 79 10.79 -11.38 -0.71
C GLN A 79 12.19 -10.88 -0.35
N ILE A 80 12.29 -9.69 0.24
CA ILE A 80 13.51 -9.33 0.97
C ILE A 80 13.39 -9.99 2.33
N ASP A 81 14.05 -11.13 2.47
CA ASP A 81 14.22 -11.81 3.75
C ASP A 81 15.01 -10.88 4.69
N GLN A 82 14.30 -10.09 5.50
CA GLN A 82 14.87 -9.28 6.58
C GLN A 82 15.16 -10.18 7.79
N SER A 83 15.95 -11.23 7.56
CA SER A 83 16.55 -12.04 8.62
C SER A 83 18.07 -12.10 8.48
N GLN A 84 18.72 -10.98 8.16
CA GLN A 84 20.14 -10.80 8.48
C GLN A 84 20.41 -9.38 8.99
N SER A 85 20.42 -9.24 10.32
CA SER A 85 21.41 -8.42 11.01
C SER A 85 22.41 -9.39 11.65
N PRO A 86 23.72 -9.26 11.40
CA PRO A 86 24.74 -10.07 12.09
C PRO A 86 24.82 -9.77 13.59
#